data_AF-A0A821QDV7-F1
#
_entry.id   AF-A0A821QDV7-F1
#
_cell.length_a   1.000
_cell.length_b   1.000
_cell.length_c   1.000
_cell.angle_alpha   90.00
_cell.angle_beta   90.00
_cell.angle_gamma   90.00
#
_symmetry.space_group_name_H-M   'P 1'
#
loop_
_entity.id
_entity.type
_entity.pdbx_description
1 polymer ?
#
loop_
_entity_poly.entity_id
_entity_poly.type
_entity_poly.pdbx_seq_one_letter_code
_entity_poly.pdbx_strand_id
1 'polypeptide(L)' 'NYREKCWLARDDYWKCLDMNKEDKEQCLKFRQLFEASCPITWVTHFDQKREYDIFKRQLALGQVETDKLKSLKQQPTH' A
#
# COMPACT_ATOMS: atom_id res chain seq x y z
N ASN A 1 17.79 12.13 9.49
CA ASN A 1 17.64 11.71 8.09
C ASN A 1 16.16 11.71 7.73
N TYR A 2 15.71 12.48 6.74
CA TYR A 2 14.27 12.63 6.41
C TYR A 2 13.69 11.36 5.73
N ARG A 3 14.52 10.63 4.99
CA ARG A 3 14.17 9.36 4.33
C ARG A 3 13.81 8.29 5.36
N GLU A 4 14.57 8.22 6.44
CA GLU A 4 14.34 7.29 7.54
C GLU A 4 13.01 7.57 8.25
N LYS A 5 12.70 8.85 8.53
CA LYS A 5 11.40 9.25 9.09
C LYS A 5 10.23 8.81 8.21
N CYS A 6 10.36 9.02 6.89
CA CYS A 6 9.36 8.56 5.93
C CYS A 6 9.16 7.02 5.99
N TRP A 7 10.24 6.25 6.00
CA TRP A 7 10.16 4.79 6.06
C TRP A 7 9.57 4.27 7.38
N LEU A 8 9.88 4.91 8.51
CA LEU A 8 9.27 4.56 9.79
C LEU A 8 7.76 4.85 9.80
N ALA A 9 7.34 6.03 9.33
CA ALA A 9 5.93 6.38 9.24
C ALA A 9 5.15 5.46 8.28
N ARG A 10 5.81 5.05 7.19
CA ARG A 10 5.33 4.00 6.28
C ARG A 10 5.11 2.70 7.05
N ASP A 11 6.16 2.17 7.70
CA ASP A 11 6.07 0.86 8.35
C ASP A 11 5.02 0.83 9.47
N ASP A 12 4.86 1.92 10.22
CA ASP A 12 3.79 2.07 11.22
C ASP A 12 2.38 2.01 10.58
N TYR A 13 2.18 2.69 9.44
CA TYR A 13 0.90 2.63 8.73
C TYR A 13 0.61 1.22 8.20
N TRP A 14 1.60 0.54 7.61
CA TRP A 14 1.43 -0.83 7.11
C TRP A 14 1.13 -1.81 8.24
N LYS A 15 1.86 -1.70 9.35
CA LYS A 15 1.62 -2.53 10.54
C LYS A 15 0.18 -2.35 11.05
N CYS A 16 -0.33 -1.12 11.05
CA CYS A 16 -1.72 -0.87 11.40
C CYS A 16 -2.69 -1.58 10.45
N LEU A 17 -2.47 -1.49 9.13
CA LEU A 17 -3.33 -2.15 8.14
C LEU A 17 -3.32 -3.68 8.30
N ASP A 18 -2.14 -4.27 8.50
CA ASP A 18 -1.98 -5.71 8.67
C ASP A 18 -2.70 -6.20 9.94
N MET A 19 -2.68 -5.43 11.03
CA MET A 19 -3.39 -5.73 12.29
C MET A 19 -4.91 -5.57 12.16
N ASN A 20 -5.38 -4.67 11.30
CA ASN A 20 -6.79 -4.31 11.16
C ASN A 20 -7.42 -4.83 9.86
N LYS A 21 -6.87 -5.89 9.26
CA LYS A 21 -7.41 -6.53 8.04
C LYS A 21 -7.67 -5.55 6.90
N GLU A 22 -6.72 -4.66 6.65
CA GLU A 22 -6.79 -3.66 5.58
C GLU A 22 -7.81 -2.53 5.79
N ASP A 23 -8.35 -2.38 7.00
CA ASP A 23 -9.23 -1.27 7.34
C ASP A 23 -8.47 0.05 7.43
N LYS A 24 -8.62 0.89 6.40
CA LYS A 24 -7.97 2.20 6.31
C LYS A 24 -8.53 3.21 7.33
N GLU A 25 -9.78 3.08 7.75
CA GLU A 25 -10.42 4.03 8.68
C GLU A 25 -9.78 3.93 10.07
N GLN A 26 -9.50 2.71 10.51
CA GLN A 26 -8.80 2.47 11.79
C GLN A 26 -7.35 2.99 11.80
N CYS A 27 -6.77 3.23 10.61
CA CYS A 27 -5.37 3.61 10.44
C CYS A 27 -5.18 5.06 9.97
N LEU A 28 -6.23 5.90 9.99
CA LEU A 28 -6.19 7.29 9.52
C LEU A 28 -5.07 8.12 10.15
N LYS A 29 -4.81 7.96 11.46
CA LYS A 29 -3.75 8.69 12.16
C LYS A 29 -2.37 8.37 11.58
N PHE A 30 -2.08 7.09 11.35
CA PHE A 30 -0.81 6.66 10.76
C PHE A 30 -0.73 7.06 9.28
N ARG A 31 -1.87 7.07 8.57
CA ARG A 31 -1.93 7.56 7.19
C ARG A 31 -1.51 9.03 7.08
N GLN A 32 -2.07 9.90 7.92
CA GLN A 32 -1.72 11.32 7.95
C GLN A 32 -0.24 11.53 8.25
N LEU A 33 0.31 10.78 9.21
CA LEU A 33 1.74 10.86 9.55
C LEU A 33 2.63 10.41 8.38
N PHE A 34 2.24 9.34 7.69
CA PHE A 34 2.94 8.83 6.51
C PHE A 34 2.95 9.87 5.37
N GLU A 35 1.80 10.44 5.04
CA GLU A 35 1.68 11.47 3.99
C GLU A 35 2.45 12.75 4.33
N ALA A 36 2.47 13.16 5.60
CA ALA A 36 3.22 14.32 6.06
C ALA A 36 4.74 14.09 6.10
N SER A 37 5.17 12.83 6.30
CA SER A 37 6.58 12.48 6.46
C SER A 37 7.27 12.12 5.14
N CYS A 38 6.51 11.92 4.07
CA CYS A 38 7.01 11.41 2.79
C CYS A 38 6.69 12.36 1.61
N PRO A 39 7.56 12.42 0.59
CA PRO A 39 7.19 13.02 -0.69
C PRO A 39 5.98 12.31 -1.30
N ILE A 40 5.06 13.07 -1.92
CA ILE A 40 3.85 12.53 -2.57
C ILE A 40 4.19 11.43 -3.58
N THR A 41 5.26 11.60 -4.36
CA THR A 41 5.70 10.58 -5.34
C THR A 41 6.05 9.25 -4.69
N TRP A 42 6.62 9.27 -3.47
CA TRP A 42 6.94 8.07 -2.73
C TRP A 42 5.70 7.45 -2.10
N VAL A 43 4.79 8.27 -1.57
CA VAL A 43 3.48 7.79 -1.06
C VAL A 43 2.75 7.01 -2.14
N THR A 44 2.57 7.62 -3.32
CA THR A 44 1.92 6.97 -4.46
C THR A 44 2.60 5.67 -4.87
N HIS A 45 3.92 5.67 -5.00
CA HIS A 45 4.68 4.48 -5.37
C HIS A 45 4.54 3.36 -4.30
N PHE A 46 4.60 3.70 -3.01
CA PHE A 46 4.47 2.72 -1.94
C PHE A 46 3.06 2.15 -1.84
N ASP A 47 2.03 2.97 -2.02
CA ASP A 47 0.63 2.53 -2.04
C ASP A 47 0.40 1.51 -3.17
N GLN A 48 0.82 1.85 -4.40
CA GLN A 48 0.74 0.97 -5.57
C GLN A 48 1.48 -0.36 -5.34
N LYS A 49 2.69 -0.29 -4.79
CA LYS A 49 3.49 -1.47 -4.47
C LYS A 49 2.76 -2.38 -3.48
N ARG A 50 2.18 -1.80 -2.43
CA ARG A 50 1.46 -2.55 -1.39
C ARG A 50 0.24 -3.27 -1.95
N GLU A 51 -0.57 -2.58 -2.76
CA GLU A 51 -1.74 -3.17 -3.42
C GLU A 51 -1.32 -4.34 -4.33
N TYR A 52 -0.25 -4.16 -5.10
CA TYR A 52 0.30 -5.23 -5.94
C TYR A 52 0.81 -6.43 -5.12
N ASP A 53 1.50 -6.18 -4.01
CA ASP A 53 2.03 -7.25 -3.14
C ASP A 53 0.90 -8.03 -2.45
N ILE A 54 -0.16 -7.35 -2.00
CA ILE A 54 -1.38 -7.99 -1.48
C ILE A 54 -2.05 -8.83 -2.57
N PHE A 55 -2.22 -8.26 -3.75
CA PHE A 55 -2.80 -8.96 -4.88
C PHE A 55 -2.02 -10.23 -5.23
N LYS A 56 -0.69 -10.16 -5.28
CA LYS A 56 0.18 -11.33 -5.47
C LYS A 56 0.01 -12.36 -4.36
N ARG A 57 -0.12 -11.94 -3.10
CA ARG A 57 -0.35 -12.85 -1.98
C ARG A 57 -1.71 -13.56 -2.11
N GLN A 58 -2.77 -12.83 -2.44
CA GLN A 58 -4.10 -13.40 -2.64
C GLN A 58 -4.13 -14.36 -3.84
N LEU A 59 -3.44 -14.02 -4.94
CA LEU A 59 -3.27 -14.92 -6.09
C LEU A 59 -2.56 -16.22 -5.69
N ALA A 60 -1.48 -16.13 -4.93
CA ALA A 60 -0.74 -17.31 -4.46
C ALA A 60 -1.58 -18.20 -3.53
N LEU A 61 -2.51 -17.61 -2.77
CA LEU A 61 -3.45 -18.32 -1.91
C LEU A 61 -4.68 -18.86 -2.65
N GLY A 62 -4.79 -18.62 -3.97
CA GLY A 62 -5.96 -19.02 -4.76
C GLY A 62 -7.24 -18.24 -4.41
N GLN A 63 -7.12 -17.08 -3.78
CA GLN A 63 -8.23 -16.26 -3.28
C GLN A 63 -8.72 -15.21 -4.29
N VAL A 64 -8.15 -15.16 -5.49
CA VAL A 64 -8.49 -14.17 -6.53
C VAL A 64 -9.04 -14.87 -7.75
N GLU A 65 -10.32 -14.59 -8.04
CA GLU A 65 -10.95 -14.93 -9.32
C GLU A 65 -10.34 -14.05 -10.43
N THR A 66 -10.03 -14.65 -11.58
CA THR A 66 -9.16 -14.10 -12.64
C THR A 66 -9.63 -12.79 -13.27
N ASP A 67 -10.83 -12.32 -12.95
CA ASP A 67 -11.46 -11.16 -13.59
C ASP A 67 -10.90 -9.80 -13.10
N LYS A 68 -10.35 -9.72 -11.87
CA LYS A 68 -9.60 -8.52 -11.42
C LYS A 68 -8.20 -8.38 -12.05
N LEU A 69 -7.64 -9.46 -12.60
CA LEU A 69 -6.31 -9.45 -13.22
C LEU A 69 -6.27 -8.65 -14.53
N LYS A 70 -7.41 -8.52 -15.21
CA LYS A 70 -7.53 -7.82 -16.50
C LYS A 70 -7.56 -6.30 -16.35
N SER A 71 -8.01 -5.76 -15.20
CA SER A 71 -8.10 -4.30 -14.98
C SER A 71 -6.79 -3.67 -14.51
N LEU A 72 -5.93 -4.38 -13.76
CA LEU A 72 -4.62 -3.85 -13.34
C LEU A 72 -3.55 -3.86 -14.44
N LYS A 73 -3.70 -4.68 -15.48
CA LYS A 73 -2.76 -4.73 -16.62
C LYS A 73 -2.95 -3.61 -17.65
N GLN A 74 -3.86 -2.66 -17.41
CA GLN A 74 -4.19 -1.56 -18.34
C GLN A 74 -3.71 -0.19 -17.86
N GLN A 75 -2.56 -0.11 -17.20
CA GLN A 75 -1.85 1.18 -17.11
C GLN A 75 -0.71 1.20 -18.13
N PRO A 76 -0.80 2.04 -19.17
CA PRO A 76 0.20 2.10 -20.21
C PRO A 76 1.52 2.54 -19.59
N THR A 77 2.56 1.75 -19.86
CA THR A 77 3.95 2.21 -19.77
C THR A 77 4.09 3.41 -20.69
N HIS A 78 4.24 4.59 -20.10
CA HIS A 78 4.59 5.78 -20.86
C HIS A 78 6.08 5.79 -21.20
#